data_AF-A0AA36DLG4-F1
#
_entry.id   AF-A0AA36DLG4-F1
#
_cell.length_a   1.000
_cell.length_b   1.000
_cell.length_c   1.000
_cell.angle_alpha   90.00
_cell.angle_beta   90.00
_cell.angle_gamma   90.00
#
_symmetry.space_group_name_H-M   'P 1'
#
loop_
_entity.id
_entity.type
_entity.pdbx_description
1 polymer ?
#
loop_
_entity_poly.entity_id
_entity_poly.type
_entity_poly.pdbx_seq_one_letter_code
_entity_poly.pdbx_strand_id
1 'polypeptide(L)'
;MRPPLASVGALALIIWTLLWHPVSGDDYADIEVYDVNEPRSRLLMVDGHMWFHAGRGKNMTFKTSGGGSIYIDHTDVSKLPELAVPGLDPDSIGI
;
A
#
# COMPACT_ATOMS: atom_id res chain seq x y z
N MET A 1 -32.14 41.67 -24.76
CA MET A 1 -31.16 42.29 -23.84
C MET A 1 -29.93 41.40 -23.79
N ARG A 2 -28.75 41.90 -24.17
CA ARG A 2 -27.49 41.15 -24.11
C ARG A 2 -26.89 41.32 -22.70
N PRO A 3 -26.51 40.24 -22.00
CA PRO A 3 -25.83 40.37 -20.72
C PRO A 3 -24.48 41.09 -20.92
N PRO A 4 -24.03 41.91 -19.96
CA PRO A 4 -22.74 42.60 -20.07
C PRO A 4 -21.60 41.57 -20.14
N LEU A 5 -20.60 41.79 -20.99
CA LEU A 5 -19.45 40.89 -21.19
C LEU A 5 -18.80 40.44 -19.87
N ALA A 6 -18.78 41.34 -18.88
CA ALA A 6 -18.26 41.10 -17.53
C ALA A 6 -19.02 39.99 -16.77
N SER A 7 -20.34 39.89 -16.95
CA SER A 7 -21.16 38.85 -16.30
C SER A 7 -20.92 37.46 -16.87
N VAL A 8 -20.56 37.35 -18.16
CA VAL A 8 -20.26 36.07 -18.81
C VAL A 8 -18.88 35.56 -18.37
N GLY A 9 -17.90 36.46 -18.27
CA GLY A 9 -16.55 36.11 -17.79
C GLY A 9 -16.54 35.64 -16.33
N ALA A 10 -17.30 36.28 -15.45
CA ALA A 10 -17.43 35.86 -14.06
C ALA A 10 -18.06 34.47 -13.92
N LEU A 11 -19.10 34.18 -14.71
CA LEU A 11 -19.77 32.88 -14.72
C LEU A 11 -18.85 31.76 -15.21
N ALA A 12 -18.04 32.04 -16.25
CA ALA A 12 -17.05 31.10 -16.75
C ALA A 12 -15.95 30.79 -15.70
N LEU A 13 -15.52 31.79 -14.94
CA LEU A 13 -14.51 31.62 -13.89
C LEU A 13 -15.05 30.77 -12.72
N ILE A 14 -16.30 31.02 -12.32
CA ILE A 14 -16.98 30.25 -11.26
C ILE A 14 -17.12 28.78 -11.69
N ILE A 15 -17.57 28.53 -12.92
CA ILE A 15 -17.67 27.18 -13.49
C ILE A 15 -16.30 26.51 -13.53
N TRP A 16 -15.25 27.23 -13.93
CA TRP A 16 -13.88 26.71 -13.95
C TRP A 16 -13.41 26.27 -12.56
N THR A 17 -13.61 27.10 -11.54
CA THR A 17 -13.23 26.78 -10.16
C THR A 17 -14.07 25.66 -9.56
N LEU A 18 -15.34 25.54 -9.94
CA LEU A 18 -16.22 24.46 -9.50
C LEU A 18 -15.91 23.13 -10.21
N LEU A 19 -15.35 23.16 -11.42
CA LEU A 19 -14.90 21.93 -12.09
C LEU A 19 -13.60 21.39 -11.49
N TRP A 20 -12.81 22.23 -10.82
CA TRP A 20 -11.60 21.83 -10.11
C TRP A 20 -11.97 21.49 -8.67
N HIS A 21 -12.77 20.44 -8.49
CA HIS A 21 -12.82 19.80 -7.17
C HIS A 21 -11.43 19.24 -6.88
N PRO A 22 -10.79 19.60 -5.75
CA PRO A 22 -9.64 18.83 -5.30
C PRO A 22 -10.13 17.40 -5.11
N VAL A 23 -9.63 16.48 -5.93
CA VAL A 23 -9.75 15.06 -5.63
C VAL A 23 -8.95 14.88 -4.36
N SER A 24 -9.64 14.74 -3.23
CA SER A 24 -9.00 14.29 -2.00
C SER A 24 -8.31 12.97 -2.34
N GLY A 25 -6.98 12.95 -2.26
CA GLY A 25 -6.29 11.68 -2.11
C GLY A 25 -6.79 11.06 -0.81
N ASP A 26 -6.99 9.75 -0.81
CA ASP A 26 -7.31 9.03 0.43
C ASP A 26 -6.26 9.42 1.49
N ASP A 27 -6.73 9.93 2.63
CA ASP A 27 -5.85 10.29 3.74
C ASP A 27 -5.30 9.00 4.36
N TYR A 28 -4.04 9.02 4.78
CA TYR A 28 -3.33 7.86 5.35
C TYR A 28 -4.11 7.25 6.53
N ALA A 29 -4.84 8.08 7.27
CA ALA A 29 -5.65 7.66 8.42
C ALA A 29 -6.85 6.77 8.04
N ASP A 30 -7.33 6.79 6.79
CA ASP A 30 -8.49 6.01 6.34
C ASP A 30 -8.10 4.65 5.75
N ILE A 31 -6.82 4.42 5.46
CA ILE A 31 -6.32 3.13 4.98
C ILE A 31 -5.99 2.25 6.20
N GLU A 32 -6.93 1.41 6.62
CA GLU A 32 -6.67 0.32 7.55
C GLU A 32 -5.73 -0.71 6.89
N VAL A 33 -4.42 -0.47 7.01
CA VAL A 33 -3.37 -1.34 6.48
C VAL A 33 -3.31 -2.68 7.24
N TYR A 34 -3.72 -2.68 8.51
CA TYR A 34 -3.62 -3.82 9.40
C TYR A 34 -4.96 -4.15 10.06
N ASP A 35 -5.63 -5.18 9.53
CA ASP A 35 -6.77 -5.84 10.16
C ASP A 35 -6.42 -7.33 10.39
N VAL A 36 -6.36 -7.73 11.66
CA VAL A 36 -6.04 -9.12 12.07
C VAL A 36 -7.12 -10.12 11.62
N ASN A 37 -8.34 -9.64 11.37
CA ASN A 37 -9.46 -10.46 10.94
C ASN A 37 -9.65 -10.49 9.43
N GLU A 38 -8.91 -9.69 8.65
CA GLU A 38 -9.09 -9.63 7.21
C GLU A 38 -8.73 -10.97 6.55
N PRO A 39 -9.67 -11.66 5.90
CA PRO A 39 -9.39 -12.97 5.30
C PRO A 39 -8.57 -12.88 3.99
N ARG A 40 -8.53 -11.73 3.32
CA ARG A 40 -7.88 -11.56 2.01
C ARG A 40 -6.44 -11.09 2.16
N SER A 41 -5.54 -11.68 1.37
CA SER A 41 -4.20 -11.12 1.18
C SER A 41 -4.25 -9.88 0.28
N ARG A 42 -3.41 -8.89 0.57
CA ARG A 42 -3.39 -7.59 -0.12
C ARG A 42 -1.96 -7.12 -0.38
N LEU A 43 -1.79 -6.40 -1.49
CA LEU A 43 -0.63 -5.55 -1.75
C LEU A 43 -1.14 -4.12 -1.89
N LEU A 44 -0.64 -3.20 -1.06
CA LEU A 44 -1.02 -1.79 -1.08
C LEU A 44 0.21 -0.92 -1.32
N MET A 45 0.05 0.20 -2.04
CA MET A 45 1.09 1.21 -2.18
C MET A 45 0.55 2.54 -1.67
N VAL A 46 1.16 3.08 -0.61
CA VAL A 46 0.75 4.31 0.06
C VAL A 46 2.00 5.16 0.28
N ASP A 47 2.01 6.40 -0.21
CA ASP A 47 3.14 7.34 -0.10
C ASP A 47 4.50 6.77 -0.54
N GLY A 48 4.50 5.90 -1.54
CA GLY A 48 5.71 5.26 -2.05
C GLY A 48 6.14 4.02 -1.24
N HIS A 49 5.47 3.70 -0.15
CA HIS A 49 5.69 2.47 0.62
C HIS A 49 4.81 1.34 0.09
N MET A 50 5.40 0.15 -0.09
CA MET A 50 4.67 -1.06 -0.45
C MET A 50 4.39 -1.89 0.81
N TRP A 51 3.12 -2.22 1.02
CA TRP A 51 2.63 -3.03 2.12
C TRP A 51 2.16 -4.37 1.62
N PHE A 52 2.66 -5.43 2.24
CA PHE A 52 2.28 -6.81 1.95
C PHE A 52 1.54 -7.34 3.17
N HIS A 53 0.26 -7.70 3.00
CA HIS A 53 -0.58 -8.25 4.06
C HIS A 53 -1.01 -9.68 3.69
N ALA A 54 -0.70 -10.64 4.56
CA ALA A 54 -1.19 -11.99 4.46
C ALA A 54 -2.54 -12.06 5.18
N GLY A 55 -3.60 -12.47 4.48
CA GLY A 55 -4.90 -12.63 5.10
C GLY A 55 -4.86 -13.64 6.26
N ARG A 56 -5.84 -13.59 7.15
CA ARG A 56 -5.91 -14.43 8.35
C ARG A 56 -5.71 -15.92 8.03
N GLY A 57 -4.71 -16.53 8.67
CA GLY A 57 -4.37 -17.94 8.48
C GLY A 57 -3.77 -18.26 7.11
N LYS A 58 -3.23 -17.27 6.40
CA LYS A 58 -2.52 -17.41 5.13
C LYS A 58 -1.06 -16.99 5.28
N ASN A 59 -0.21 -17.49 4.39
CA ASN A 59 1.19 -17.09 4.28
C ASN A 59 1.42 -16.27 3.01
N MET A 60 2.47 -15.45 3.01
CA MET A 60 3.00 -14.83 1.80
C MET A 60 4.29 -15.53 1.40
N THR A 61 4.34 -15.98 0.14
CA THR A 61 5.46 -16.73 -0.39
C THR A 61 6.08 -15.94 -1.54
N PHE A 62 7.36 -15.61 -1.39
CA PHE A 62 8.18 -15.04 -2.45
C PHE A 62 9.09 -16.15 -2.96
N LYS A 63 9.01 -16.47 -4.25
CA LYS A 63 9.76 -17.57 -4.87
C LYS A 63 10.48 -17.10 -6.11
N THR A 64 11.73 -17.51 -6.24
CA THR A 64 12.56 -17.31 -7.44
C THR A 64 12.69 -18.62 -8.23
N SER A 65 13.13 -18.51 -9.49
CA SER A 65 13.53 -19.68 -10.29
C SER A 65 14.88 -20.23 -9.80
N GLY A 66 15.32 -21.38 -10.33
CA GLY A 66 16.51 -22.11 -9.83
C GLY A 66 17.85 -21.36 -9.83
N GLY A 67 17.93 -20.18 -10.45
CA GLY A 67 19.10 -19.28 -10.39
C GLY A 67 18.79 -17.86 -9.93
N GLY A 68 17.56 -17.57 -9.49
CA GLY A 68 17.18 -16.25 -9.00
C GLY A 68 17.41 -16.12 -7.50
N SER A 69 17.79 -14.93 -7.05
CA SER A 69 17.96 -14.60 -5.63
C SER A 69 17.06 -13.43 -5.23
N ILE A 70 16.68 -13.39 -3.96
CA ILE A 70 15.94 -12.26 -3.37
C ILE A 70 16.94 -11.45 -2.55
N TYR A 71 16.90 -10.13 -2.69
CA TYR A 71 17.77 -9.22 -1.96
C TYR A 71 16.95 -8.21 -1.17
N ILE A 72 17.42 -7.88 0.03
CA ILE A 72 16.98 -6.72 0.82
C ILE A 72 18.16 -5.74 0.83
N ASP A 73 17.95 -4.56 0.25
CA ASP A 73 19.00 -3.60 -0.11
C ASP A 73 20.11 -4.23 -0.95
N HIS A 74 21.26 -4.52 -0.33
CA HIS A 74 22.42 -5.16 -0.96
C HIS A 74 22.71 -6.56 -0.41
N THR A 75 21.78 -7.12 0.37
CA THR A 75 21.97 -8.38 1.09
C THR A 75 21.08 -9.47 0.51
N ASP A 76 21.69 -10.57 0.08
CA ASP A 76 20.96 -11.78 -0.33
C ASP A 76 20.25 -12.38 0.90
N VAL A 77 18.93 -12.57 0.82
CA VAL A 77 18.14 -13.07 1.96
C VAL A 77 18.57 -14.45 2.42
N SER A 78 19.18 -15.26 1.55
CA SER A 78 19.72 -16.59 1.91
C SER A 78 20.92 -16.52 2.87
N LYS A 79 21.50 -15.32 3.06
CA LYS A 79 22.65 -15.07 3.92
C LYS A 79 22.27 -14.37 5.22
N LEU A 80 21.00 -14.01 5.41
CA LEU A 80 20.54 -13.41 6.66
C LEU A 80 20.59 -14.46 7.77
N PRO A 81 20.98 -14.07 9.00
CA PRO A 81 20.92 -15.00 10.13
C PRO A 81 19.47 -15.44 10.35
N GLU A 82 19.27 -16.72 10.63
CA GLU A 82 17.97 -17.19 11.10
C GLU A 82 17.65 -16.47 12.40
N LEU A 83 16.42 -15.94 12.52
CA LEU A 83 15.93 -15.38 13.77
C LEU A 83 15.72 -16.54 14.75
N ALA A 84 16.82 -17.03 15.34
CA ALA A 84 16.75 -17.92 16.49
C ALA A 84 16.16 -17.09 17.64
N VAL A 85 14.88 -17.28 17.94
CA VAL A 85 14.32 -16.78 19.20
C VAL A 85 15.01 -17.60 20.30
N PRO A 86 15.86 -16.99 21.15
CA PRO A 86 16.58 -17.75 22.16
C PRO A 86 15.57 -18.37 23.13
N GLY A 87 15.44 -19.71 23.09
CA GLY A 87 14.58 -20.46 24.01
C GLY A 87 13.25 -20.97 23.45
N LEU A 88 12.96 -20.82 22.15
CA LEU A 88 11.87 -21.57 21.50
C LEU A 88 12.45 -22.74 20.71
N ASP A 89 12.10 -23.95 21.13
CA ASP A 89 12.38 -25.19 20.41
C ASP A 89 11.74 -25.11 19.01
N PRO A 90 12.49 -25.34 17.91
CA PRO A 90 11.92 -25.36 16.56
C PRO A 90 10.73 -26.34 16.42
N ASP A 91 10.65 -27.37 17.25
CA ASP A 91 9.54 -28.34 17.25
C ASP A 91 8.25 -27.78 17.89
N SER A 92 8.32 -26.64 18.59
CA SER A 92 7.16 -25.99 19.21
C SER A 92 6.31 -25.15 18.24
N ILE A 93 6.79 -24.91 17.02
CA ILE A 93 6.12 -24.05 16.01
C ILE A 93 5.33 -24.88 14.99
N GLY A 94 5.20 -26.21 15.17
CA GLY A 94 4.22 -27.05 14.47
C GLY A 94 3.93 -26.66 13.01
N ILE A 95 4.98 -26.56 12.19
CA ILE A 95 4.86 -26.45 10.72
C ILE A 95 4.86 -27.85 10.14
#